data_AF-R7VM68-F1
#
_entry.id   AF-R7VM68-F1
#
_cell.length_a   1.000
_cell.length_b   1.000
_cell.length_c   1.000
_cell.angle_alpha   90.00
_cell.angle_beta   90.00
_cell.angle_gamma   90.00
#
_symmetry.space_group_name_H-M   'P 1'
#
loop_
_entity.id
_entity.type
_entity.pdbx_description
1 polymer ?
#
loop_
_entity_poly.entity_id
_entity_poly.type
_entity_poly.pdbx_seq_one_letter_code
_entity_poly.pdbx_strand_id
1 'polypeptide(L)'
;TTPNFFDIPERQPPALVFTCHSGIFRATLGSVFGSLILAHKMGFPSEAMKTPYPINDKSPNFDRAEFAAIQQLVHYLPEGLHIKRQVDVIIDQCGELHNMRTAILESKKNLESITEDYIIEGKSAKQHFLQRCVHDLQRYFYAICFNAYLHQEFRSLFGITFTTWMQSQPDLYNILRNLNISERRTSPDLLIRGDRFLVADDYLGLDVLSSQMDVKTSNFRRVPGLPVYGMAQPSRE
;
A
#
# COMPACT_ATOMS: atom_id res chain seq x y z
N THR A 1 -16.33 22.04 5.02
CA THR A 1 -15.48 22.56 6.10
C THR A 1 -14.49 21.49 6.49
N THR A 2 -13.19 21.79 6.40
CA THR A 2 -12.15 20.99 7.06
C THR A 2 -12.41 21.02 8.58
N PRO A 3 -12.24 19.91 9.31
CA PRO A 3 -12.39 19.93 10.77
C PRO A 3 -11.28 20.77 11.41
N ASN A 4 -11.58 21.49 12.50
CA ASN A 4 -10.64 22.27 13.34
C ASN A 4 -9.46 21.46 13.96
N PHE A 5 -9.29 20.19 13.55
CA PHE A 5 -8.18 19.32 13.88
C PHE A 5 -6.83 19.87 13.41
N PHE A 6 -6.79 20.54 12.25
CA PHE A 6 -5.57 21.09 11.67
C PHE A 6 -5.22 22.48 12.21
N ASP A 7 -6.22 23.28 12.59
CA ASP A 7 -6.07 24.71 12.88
C ASP A 7 -5.54 25.03 14.30
N ILE A 8 -5.54 24.05 15.21
CA ILE A 8 -5.15 24.25 16.62
C ILE A 8 -3.83 23.50 16.90
N PRO A 9 -2.70 24.21 17.11
CA PRO A 9 -1.39 23.60 17.38
C PRO A 9 -1.33 22.85 18.72
N GLU A 10 -1.91 23.43 19.77
CA GLU A 10 -1.70 23.00 21.17
C GLU A 10 -2.63 21.87 21.63
N ARG A 11 -3.63 21.49 20.81
CA ARG A 11 -4.61 20.48 21.19
C ARG A 11 -4.06 19.07 20.94
N GLN A 12 -4.12 18.21 21.97
CA GLN A 12 -3.82 16.80 21.82
C GLN A 12 -4.60 16.19 20.63
N PRO A 13 -3.94 15.38 19.79
CA PRO A 13 -4.57 14.84 18.60
C PRO A 13 -5.64 13.82 19.01
N PRO A 14 -6.86 13.87 18.45
CA PRO A 14 -7.86 12.83 18.65
C PRO A 14 -7.34 11.46 18.22
N ALA A 15 -7.88 10.42 18.86
CA ALA A 15 -7.65 9.04 18.45
C ALA A 15 -8.28 8.79 17.07
N LEU A 16 -7.50 8.21 16.16
CA LEU A 16 -7.97 7.74 14.86
C LEU A 16 -8.16 6.21 14.95
N VAL A 17 -9.39 5.74 14.74
CA VAL A 17 -9.74 4.31 14.81
C VAL A 17 -10.17 3.83 13.43
N PHE A 18 -9.44 2.86 12.88
CA PHE A 18 -9.73 2.27 11.58
C PHE A 18 -10.21 0.83 11.75
N THR A 19 -11.40 0.54 11.24
CA THR A 19 -12.02 -0.79 11.28
C THR A 19 -12.29 -1.30 9.87
N CYS A 20 -12.18 -2.61 9.66
CA CYS A 20 -12.66 -3.29 8.46
C CYS A 20 -12.86 -4.78 8.73
N HIS A 21 -13.68 -5.48 7.94
CA HIS A 21 -14.04 -6.90 8.13
C HIS A 21 -12.97 -7.77 8.83
N SER A 22 -11.81 -7.99 8.20
CA SER A 22 -10.71 -8.79 8.79
C SER A 22 -9.72 -8.02 9.67
N GLY A 23 -9.75 -6.69 9.66
CA GLY A 23 -8.77 -5.81 10.32
C GLY A 23 -7.38 -5.76 9.68
N ILE A 24 -7.14 -6.58 8.64
CA ILE A 24 -5.82 -6.84 8.05
C ILE A 24 -5.50 -5.87 6.90
N PHE A 25 -6.47 -5.58 6.03
CA PHE A 25 -6.22 -4.85 4.78
C PHE A 25 -6.61 -3.37 4.86
N ARG A 26 -7.90 -3.05 4.81
CA ARG A 26 -8.39 -1.65 4.76
C ARG A 26 -8.07 -0.89 6.05
N ALA A 27 -8.15 -1.55 7.21
CA ALA A 27 -7.79 -0.95 8.49
C ALA A 27 -6.29 -0.63 8.58
N THR A 28 -5.41 -1.51 8.08
CA THR A 28 -3.96 -1.22 8.01
C THR A 28 -3.67 -0.04 7.09
N LEU A 29 -4.28 0.01 5.90
CA LEU A 29 -4.11 1.14 4.98
C LEU A 29 -4.64 2.46 5.59
N GLY A 30 -5.78 2.40 6.27
CA GLY A 30 -6.31 3.52 7.06
C GLY A 30 -5.34 3.98 8.14
N SER A 31 -4.79 3.06 8.93
CA SER A 31 -3.77 3.37 9.94
C SER A 31 -2.51 4.00 9.34
N VAL A 32 -2.07 3.57 8.15
CA VAL A 32 -0.95 4.19 7.43
C VAL A 32 -1.28 5.64 7.06
N PHE A 33 -2.44 5.89 6.43
CA PHE A 33 -2.85 7.26 6.07
C PHE A 33 -3.05 8.16 7.29
N GLY A 34 -3.70 7.66 8.35
CA GLY A 34 -3.87 8.39 9.61
C GLY A 34 -2.55 8.69 10.32
N SER A 35 -1.61 7.75 10.29
CA SER A 35 -0.26 7.95 10.84
C SER A 35 0.56 8.95 10.04
N LEU A 36 0.45 8.96 8.70
CA LEU A 36 1.07 9.98 7.85
C LEU A 36 0.51 11.38 8.16
N ILE A 37 -0.81 11.54 8.26
CA ILE A 37 -1.45 12.80 8.65
C ILE A 37 -0.94 13.29 10.02
N LEU A 38 -0.84 12.40 11.00
CA LEU A 38 -0.35 12.74 12.34
C LEU A 38 1.16 13.02 12.37
N ALA A 39 1.96 12.35 11.54
CA ALA A 39 3.39 12.62 11.41
C ALA A 39 3.67 14.00 10.76
N HIS A 40 2.82 14.44 9.82
CA HIS A 40 2.86 15.82 9.33
C HIS A 40 2.46 16.85 10.40
N LYS A 41 1.57 16.51 11.35
CA LYS A 41 1.22 17.40 12.48
C LYS A 41 2.30 17.43 13.58
N MET A 42 2.83 16.26 13.96
CA MET A 42 3.62 16.07 15.18
C MET A 42 5.11 15.82 14.94
N GLY A 43 5.54 15.73 13.69
CA GLY A 43 6.87 15.30 13.29
C GLY A 43 6.92 13.80 12.99
N PHE A 44 7.81 13.45 12.06
CA PHE A 44 8.08 12.06 11.69
C PHE A 44 9.03 11.38 12.68
N PRO A 45 8.97 10.04 12.82
CA PRO A 45 9.96 9.27 13.59
C PRO A 45 11.39 9.55 13.10
N SER A 46 12.38 9.52 14.00
CA SER A 46 13.78 9.79 13.65
C SER A 46 14.31 8.88 12.53
N GLU A 47 13.85 7.63 12.47
CA GLU A 47 14.19 6.65 11.43
C GLU A 47 13.73 7.06 10.02
N ALA A 48 12.61 7.80 9.93
CA ALA A 48 12.04 8.35 8.70
C ALA A 48 12.77 9.62 8.23
N MET A 49 13.42 10.34 9.16
CA MET A 49 14.19 11.56 8.88
C MET A 49 15.64 11.31 8.45
N LYS A 50 16.12 10.06 8.52
CA LYS A 50 17.46 9.68 8.03
C LYS A 50 17.55 9.82 6.51
N THR A 51 18.76 10.11 6.03
CA THR A 51 19.08 10.14 4.59
C THR A 51 18.64 8.83 3.93
N PRO A 52 17.78 8.89 2.88
CA PRO A 52 17.33 7.69 2.19
C PRO A 52 18.50 7.04 1.43
N TYR A 53 18.46 5.72 1.30
CA TYR A 53 19.40 5.02 0.42
C TYR A 53 19.12 5.37 -1.04
N PRO A 54 20.15 5.60 -1.88
CA PRO A 54 19.95 5.77 -3.31
C PRO A 54 19.40 4.46 -3.92
N ILE A 55 18.49 4.63 -4.88
CA ILE A 55 17.99 3.53 -5.72
C ILE A 55 19.02 3.29 -6.84
N ASN A 56 19.27 2.01 -7.15
CA ASN A 56 20.06 1.62 -8.31
C ASN A 56 19.14 0.85 -9.29
N ASP A 57 18.72 1.50 -10.37
CA ASP A 57 17.79 0.91 -11.35
C ASP A 57 18.31 -0.36 -12.02
N LYS A 58 19.63 -0.58 -12.04
CA LYS A 58 20.25 -1.79 -12.59
C LYS A 58 20.27 -2.96 -11.59
N SER A 59 20.11 -2.67 -10.30
CA SER A 59 20.18 -3.64 -9.19
C SER A 59 19.17 -3.28 -8.08
N PRO A 60 17.85 -3.38 -8.35
CA PRO A 60 16.82 -3.04 -7.38
C PRO A 60 16.90 -3.91 -6.12
N ASN A 61 16.73 -3.29 -4.95
CA ASN A 61 16.59 -4.00 -3.68
C ASN A 61 15.10 -4.25 -3.36
N PHE A 62 14.65 -5.50 -3.54
CA PHE A 62 13.25 -5.89 -3.32
C PHE A 62 12.85 -5.93 -1.84
N ASP A 63 13.76 -6.13 -0.89
CA ASP A 63 13.48 -6.00 0.55
C ASP A 63 13.16 -4.53 0.94
N ARG A 64 13.72 -3.58 0.19
CA ARG A 64 13.37 -2.15 0.24
C ARG A 64 12.20 -1.77 -0.68
N ALA A 65 11.50 -2.75 -1.26
CA ALA A 65 10.38 -2.57 -2.18
C ALA A 65 10.69 -1.70 -3.41
N GLU A 66 11.91 -1.80 -3.96
CA GLU A 66 12.36 -1.09 -5.17
C GLU A 66 11.85 -1.74 -6.45
N PHE A 67 10.53 -1.95 -6.53
CA PHE A 67 9.86 -2.45 -7.73
C PHE A 67 9.86 -1.39 -8.84
N ALA A 68 9.92 -1.80 -10.11
CA ALA A 68 10.09 -0.87 -11.24
C ALA A 68 9.07 0.29 -11.27
N ALA A 69 7.81 0.05 -10.89
CA ALA A 69 6.79 1.09 -10.79
C ALA A 69 7.02 2.06 -9.61
N ILE A 70 7.55 1.56 -8.48
CA ILE A 70 7.93 2.38 -7.32
C ILE A 70 9.19 3.19 -7.62
N GLN A 71 10.16 2.62 -8.34
CA GLN A 71 11.34 3.35 -8.82
C GLN A 71 10.91 4.49 -9.75
N GLN A 72 10.02 4.25 -10.71
CA GLN A 72 9.45 5.30 -11.57
C GLN A 72 8.72 6.38 -10.77
N LEU A 73 7.89 5.99 -9.79
CA LEU A 73 7.20 6.94 -8.91
C LEU A 73 8.17 7.82 -8.11
N VAL A 74 9.22 7.22 -7.54
CA VAL A 74 10.24 7.93 -6.75
C VAL A 74 11.03 8.93 -7.60
N HIS A 75 11.34 8.59 -8.85
CA HIS A 75 12.02 9.51 -9.77
C HIS A 75 11.09 10.63 -10.28
N TYR A 76 9.78 10.37 -10.35
CA TYR A 76 8.78 11.38 -10.76
C TYR A 76 8.49 12.41 -9.66
N LEU A 77 8.45 11.99 -8.39
CA LEU A 77 8.08 12.86 -7.28
C LEU A 77 9.26 13.73 -6.80
N PRO A 78 9.05 15.04 -6.57
CA PRO A 78 10.02 15.87 -5.84
C PRO A 78 10.31 15.28 -4.46
N GLU A 79 11.59 15.19 -4.07
CA GLU A 79 12.01 14.50 -2.84
C GLU A 79 11.49 13.05 -2.68
N GLY A 80 11.18 12.37 -3.79
CA GLY A 80 10.51 11.06 -3.80
C GLY A 80 11.21 9.98 -2.96
N LEU A 81 12.54 10.01 -2.86
CA LEU A 81 13.31 9.11 -1.98
C LEU A 81 13.01 9.34 -0.50
N HIS A 82 12.87 10.59 -0.07
CA HIS A 82 12.54 10.97 1.30
C HIS A 82 11.05 10.66 1.60
N ILE A 83 10.16 11.00 0.67
CA ILE A 83 8.72 10.68 0.77
C ILE A 83 8.50 9.17 0.90
N LYS A 84 9.18 8.36 0.08
CA LYS A 84 9.16 6.89 0.18
C LYS A 84 9.71 6.43 1.52
N ARG A 85 10.86 6.95 1.97
CA ARG A 85 11.48 6.57 3.25
C ARG A 85 10.56 6.81 4.45
N GLN A 86 9.85 7.94 4.46
CA GLN A 86 8.83 8.24 5.47
C GLN A 86 7.69 7.21 5.44
N VAL A 87 7.17 6.90 4.25
CA VAL A 87 6.10 5.91 4.07
C VAL A 87 6.54 4.51 4.46
N ASP A 88 7.76 4.09 4.13
CA ASP A 88 8.32 2.80 4.53
C ASP A 88 8.31 2.64 6.06
N VAL A 89 8.81 3.64 6.79
CA VAL A 89 8.85 3.61 8.27
C VAL A 89 7.46 3.61 8.88
N ILE A 90 6.51 4.38 8.33
CA ILE A 90 5.12 4.38 8.82
C ILE A 90 4.40 3.06 8.53
N ILE A 91 4.65 2.44 7.36
CA ILE A 91 4.13 1.10 7.04
C ILE A 91 4.72 0.06 7.99
N ASP A 92 6.02 0.10 8.25
CA ASP A 92 6.68 -0.84 9.15
C ASP A 92 6.15 -0.68 10.60
N GLN A 93 5.79 0.55 11.03
CA GLN A 93 5.11 0.81 12.32
C GLN A 93 3.63 0.37 12.37
N CYS A 94 2.92 0.36 11.23
CA CYS A 94 1.53 -0.10 11.14
C CYS A 94 1.40 -1.61 10.85
N GLY A 95 2.51 -2.27 10.53
CA GLY A 95 2.56 -3.57 9.87
C GLY A 95 2.40 -4.81 10.75
N GLU A 96 2.12 -4.65 12.05
CA GLU A 96 2.09 -5.74 13.06
C GLU A 96 1.31 -6.99 12.63
N LEU A 97 0.16 -6.82 11.96
CA LEU A 97 -0.64 -7.94 11.44
C LEU A 97 -0.45 -8.20 9.94
N HIS A 98 0.02 -7.19 9.20
CA HIS A 98 0.22 -7.24 7.76
C HIS A 98 1.03 -6.03 7.32
N ASN A 99 2.29 -6.26 6.96
CA ASN A 99 3.11 -5.26 6.32
C ASN A 99 2.98 -5.42 4.80
N MET A 100 2.42 -4.42 4.11
CA MET A 100 2.23 -4.49 2.66
C MET A 100 3.55 -4.59 1.89
N ARG A 101 4.67 -4.04 2.40
CA ARG A 101 5.98 -4.16 1.74
C ARG A 101 6.50 -5.61 1.75
N THR A 102 6.36 -6.32 2.88
CA THR A 102 6.76 -7.74 2.96
C THR A 102 5.80 -8.61 2.18
N ALA A 103 4.49 -8.33 2.23
CA ALA A 103 3.47 -9.09 1.49
C ALA A 103 3.66 -9.04 -0.04
N ILE A 104 4.13 -7.92 -0.62
CA ILE A 104 4.51 -7.85 -2.04
C ILE A 104 5.67 -8.80 -2.33
N LEU A 105 6.73 -8.74 -1.51
CA LEU A 105 7.92 -9.57 -1.68
C LEU A 105 7.64 -11.06 -1.50
N GLU A 106 6.82 -11.44 -0.52
CA GLU A 106 6.33 -12.80 -0.30
C GLU A 106 5.52 -13.28 -1.52
N SER A 107 4.58 -12.47 -2.01
CA SER A 107 3.76 -12.80 -3.17
C SER A 107 4.61 -12.97 -4.45
N LYS A 108 5.65 -12.16 -4.62
CA LYS A 108 6.66 -12.31 -5.68
C LYS A 108 7.43 -13.63 -5.55
N LYS A 109 8.01 -13.92 -4.37
CA LYS A 109 8.77 -15.16 -4.13
C LYS A 109 7.90 -16.40 -4.34
N ASN A 110 6.64 -16.36 -3.93
CA ASN A 110 5.66 -17.42 -4.19
C ASN A 110 5.32 -17.54 -5.68
N LEU A 111 5.22 -16.45 -6.43
CA LEU A 111 5.00 -16.50 -7.88
C LEU A 111 6.20 -17.12 -8.62
N GLU A 112 7.41 -16.84 -8.16
CA GLU A 112 8.67 -17.34 -8.73
C GLU A 112 8.96 -18.80 -8.38
N SER A 113 8.45 -19.31 -7.25
CA SER A 113 8.64 -20.70 -6.83
C SER A 113 7.68 -21.72 -7.48
N ILE A 114 6.60 -21.26 -8.13
CA ILE A 114 5.63 -22.15 -8.79
C ILE A 114 6.17 -22.65 -10.13
N THR A 115 6.76 -23.84 -10.12
CA THR A 115 7.11 -24.60 -11.32
C THR A 115 5.83 -25.02 -12.06
N GLU A 116 5.03 -25.89 -11.45
CA GLU A 116 3.75 -26.40 -11.95
C GLU A 116 2.59 -25.64 -11.30
N ASP A 117 1.66 -25.13 -12.12
CA ASP A 117 0.54 -24.33 -11.60
C ASP A 117 -0.54 -25.22 -10.99
N TYR A 118 -1.08 -24.78 -9.85
CA TYR A 118 -2.08 -25.51 -9.07
C TYR A 118 -3.23 -24.58 -8.68
N ILE A 119 -4.27 -25.09 -8.04
CA ILE A 119 -5.47 -24.30 -7.72
C ILE A 119 -5.46 -23.79 -6.27
N ILE A 120 -5.69 -22.49 -6.09
CA ILE A 120 -5.95 -21.81 -4.81
C ILE A 120 -7.29 -21.10 -4.94
N GLU A 121 -8.23 -21.35 -4.02
CA GLU A 121 -9.55 -20.67 -3.99
C GLU A 121 -10.30 -20.69 -5.35
N GLY A 122 -10.19 -21.80 -6.09
CA GLY A 122 -10.81 -21.97 -7.41
C GLY A 122 -10.10 -21.26 -8.58
N LYS A 123 -8.95 -20.62 -8.34
CA LYS A 123 -8.14 -19.91 -9.34
C LYS A 123 -6.74 -20.53 -9.47
N SER A 124 -6.06 -20.21 -10.57
CA SER A 124 -4.61 -20.47 -10.71
C SER A 124 -3.83 -19.87 -9.54
N ALA A 125 -2.89 -20.63 -8.97
CA ALA A 125 -2.00 -20.17 -7.91
C ALA A 125 -1.14 -18.99 -8.42
N LYS A 126 -0.66 -19.06 -9.67
CA LYS A 126 0.04 -17.94 -10.33
C LYS A 126 -0.84 -16.70 -10.41
N GLN A 127 -2.11 -16.84 -10.82
CA GLN A 127 -3.05 -15.71 -10.88
C GLN A 127 -3.36 -15.13 -9.48
N HIS A 128 -3.56 -15.99 -8.48
CA HIS A 128 -3.83 -15.60 -7.09
C HIS A 128 -2.67 -14.78 -6.49
N PHE A 129 -1.42 -15.26 -6.59
CA PHE A 129 -0.26 -14.52 -6.06
C PHE A 129 0.04 -13.26 -6.87
N LEU A 130 -0.18 -13.25 -8.19
CA LEU A 130 -0.05 -12.05 -9.02
C LEU A 130 -1.07 -10.98 -8.59
N GLN A 131 -2.34 -11.34 -8.45
CA GLN A 131 -3.40 -10.42 -8.00
C GLN A 131 -3.10 -9.83 -6.62
N ARG A 132 -2.60 -10.66 -5.67
CA ARG A 132 -2.18 -10.20 -4.34
C ARG A 132 -0.99 -9.24 -4.40
N CYS A 133 0.04 -9.59 -5.17
CA CYS A 133 1.23 -8.76 -5.37
C CYS A 133 0.86 -7.37 -5.93
N VAL A 134 0.06 -7.32 -7.00
CA VAL A 134 -0.38 -6.07 -7.64
C VAL A 134 -1.24 -5.23 -6.70
N HIS A 135 -2.13 -5.84 -5.92
CA HIS A 135 -3.00 -5.14 -4.99
C HIS A 135 -2.19 -4.48 -3.86
N ASP A 136 -1.25 -5.19 -3.24
CA ASP A 136 -0.41 -4.61 -2.19
C ASP A 136 0.57 -3.57 -2.76
N LEU A 137 1.09 -3.77 -3.97
CA LEU A 137 1.91 -2.79 -4.68
C LEU A 137 1.13 -1.50 -5.01
N GLN A 138 -0.15 -1.62 -5.40
CA GLN A 138 -1.02 -0.48 -5.66
C GLN A 138 -1.33 0.30 -4.38
N ARG A 139 -1.56 -0.39 -3.25
CA ARG A 139 -1.74 0.25 -1.93
C ARG A 139 -0.50 1.03 -1.52
N TYR A 140 0.67 0.43 -1.68
CA TYR A 140 1.96 1.06 -1.39
C TYR A 140 2.23 2.27 -2.28
N PHE A 141 1.96 2.16 -3.59
CA PHE A 141 2.01 3.29 -4.54
C PHE A 141 1.12 4.46 -4.07
N TYR A 142 -0.13 4.19 -3.68
CA TYR A 142 -1.02 5.23 -3.17
C TYR A 142 -0.56 5.82 -1.84
N ALA A 143 0.09 5.06 -0.96
CA ALA A 143 0.67 5.61 0.28
C ALA A 143 1.82 6.59 0.00
N ILE A 144 2.68 6.31 -0.99
CA ILE A 144 3.72 7.24 -1.44
C ILE A 144 3.09 8.50 -2.07
N CYS A 145 2.13 8.35 -2.98
CA CYS A 145 1.41 9.47 -3.59
C CYS A 145 0.68 10.33 -2.56
N PHE A 146 0.03 9.71 -1.57
CA PHE A 146 -0.67 10.41 -0.51
C PHE A 146 0.30 11.21 0.37
N ASN A 147 1.45 10.64 0.74
CA ASN A 147 2.45 11.40 1.50
C ASN A 147 3.03 12.57 0.68
N ALA A 148 3.24 12.41 -0.64
CA ALA A 148 3.65 13.49 -1.53
C ALA A 148 2.63 14.63 -1.58
N TYR A 149 1.34 14.29 -1.65
CA TYR A 149 0.23 15.23 -1.52
C TYR A 149 0.23 15.93 -0.15
N LEU A 150 0.47 15.21 0.96
CA LEU A 150 0.56 15.84 2.28
C LEU A 150 1.69 16.87 2.37
N HIS A 151 2.87 16.59 1.79
CA HIS A 151 3.98 17.58 1.74
C HIS A 151 3.62 18.89 1.05
N GLN A 152 2.68 18.85 0.10
CA GLN A 152 2.20 20.04 -0.63
C GLN A 152 1.02 20.69 0.10
N GLU A 153 0.00 19.90 0.45
CA GLU A 153 -1.32 20.40 0.83
C GLU A 153 -1.62 20.38 2.34
N PHE A 154 -0.78 19.76 3.18
CA PHE A 154 -1.03 19.73 4.63
C PHE A 154 -0.96 21.14 5.25
N ARG A 155 -0.02 21.97 4.80
CA ARG A 155 0.13 23.37 5.26
C ARG A 155 -0.86 24.34 4.62
N SER A 156 -1.43 24.00 3.46
CA SER A 156 -2.50 24.78 2.81
C SER A 156 -3.90 24.46 3.36
N LEU A 157 -3.99 23.57 4.36
CA LEU A 157 -5.24 23.03 4.91
C LEU A 157 -6.10 22.30 3.86
N PHE A 158 -5.43 21.60 2.92
CA PHE A 158 -6.05 20.83 1.84
C PHE A 158 -6.87 21.69 0.87
N GLY A 159 -6.24 22.75 0.35
CA GLY A 159 -6.83 23.67 -0.62
C GLY A 159 -7.35 22.96 -1.89
N ILE A 160 -6.72 21.85 -2.27
CA ILE A 160 -7.27 20.86 -3.20
C ILE A 160 -7.36 19.49 -2.53
N THR A 161 -8.29 18.64 -2.99
CA THR A 161 -8.41 17.26 -2.48
C THR A 161 -7.35 16.34 -3.07
N PHE A 162 -7.02 15.23 -2.38
CA PHE A 162 -6.12 14.21 -2.92
C PHE A 162 -6.56 13.70 -4.29
N THR A 163 -7.87 13.51 -4.53
CA THR A 163 -8.39 13.09 -5.83
C THR A 163 -8.12 14.13 -6.91
N THR A 164 -8.34 15.42 -6.62
CA THR A 164 -8.07 16.54 -7.53
C THR A 164 -6.57 16.67 -7.83
N TRP A 165 -5.73 16.56 -6.80
CA TRP A 165 -4.28 16.54 -6.93
C TRP A 165 -3.82 15.38 -7.81
N MET A 166 -4.30 14.17 -7.55
CA MET A 166 -3.97 12.97 -8.33
C MET A 166 -4.37 13.13 -9.80
N GLN A 167 -5.58 13.64 -10.05
CA GLN A 167 -6.10 13.91 -11.41
C GLN A 167 -5.26 14.94 -12.19
N SER A 168 -4.57 15.85 -11.49
CA SER A 168 -3.66 16.82 -12.12
C SER A 168 -2.32 16.22 -12.60
N GLN A 169 -2.04 14.94 -12.30
CA GLN A 169 -0.77 14.28 -12.57
C GLN A 169 -0.94 13.05 -13.49
N PRO A 170 -1.09 13.22 -14.82
CA PRO A 170 -1.35 12.13 -15.76
C PRO A 170 -0.33 10.97 -15.68
N ASP A 171 0.94 11.28 -15.45
CA ASP A 171 2.00 10.28 -15.40
C ASP A 171 1.90 9.33 -14.22
N LEU A 172 1.28 9.74 -13.10
CA LEU A 172 0.98 8.80 -12.02
C LEU A 172 0.03 7.70 -12.48
N TYR A 173 -0.94 8.00 -13.36
CA TYR A 173 -1.82 7.00 -13.96
C TYR A 173 -1.08 6.14 -15.00
N ASN A 174 -0.12 6.70 -15.73
CA ASN A 174 0.76 5.92 -16.62
C ASN A 174 1.57 4.89 -15.83
N ILE A 175 2.14 5.27 -14.67
CA ILE A 175 2.87 4.35 -13.79
C ILE A 175 1.92 3.32 -13.16
N LEU A 176 0.74 3.74 -12.67
CA LEU A 176 -0.29 2.84 -12.13
C LEU A 176 -0.72 1.76 -13.14
N ARG A 177 -0.96 2.14 -14.39
CA ARG A 177 -1.33 1.20 -15.47
C ARG A 177 -0.26 0.13 -15.69
N ASN A 178 1.00 0.48 -15.43
CA ASN A 178 2.16 -0.38 -15.65
C ASN A 178 2.56 -1.22 -14.41
N LEU A 179 1.81 -1.14 -13.30
CA LEU A 179 2.03 -1.97 -12.09
C LEU A 179 2.07 -3.48 -12.38
N ASN A 180 1.25 -3.94 -13.33
CA ASN A 180 1.01 -5.36 -13.61
C ASN A 180 1.85 -5.92 -14.77
N ILE A 181 2.79 -5.16 -15.34
CA ILE A 181 3.57 -5.58 -16.53
C ILE A 181 4.58 -6.71 -16.22
N SER A 182 4.64 -7.17 -14.97
CA SER A 182 5.76 -7.88 -14.34
C SER A 182 7.03 -7.03 -14.33
N GLU A 183 7.90 -7.27 -13.35
CA GLU A 183 9.27 -6.73 -13.42
C GLU A 183 9.92 -7.25 -14.70
N ARG A 184 10.37 -6.35 -15.58
CA ARG A 184 10.82 -6.66 -16.95
C ARG A 184 12.05 -7.57 -17.02
N ARG A 185 11.88 -8.87 -16.73
CA ARG A 185 12.91 -9.92 -16.81
C ARG A 185 12.39 -11.27 -17.34
N THR A 186 11.16 -11.33 -17.86
CA THR A 186 10.75 -12.44 -18.73
C THR A 186 11.28 -12.16 -20.13
N SER A 187 12.18 -12.99 -20.66
CA SER A 187 12.68 -12.80 -22.02
C SER A 187 11.53 -12.94 -23.04
N PRO A 188 11.46 -12.10 -24.09
CA PRO A 188 10.48 -12.26 -25.17
C PRO A 188 10.47 -13.67 -25.78
N ASP A 189 11.60 -14.38 -25.73
CA ASP A 189 11.76 -15.77 -26.17
C ASP A 189 10.70 -16.72 -25.58
N LEU A 190 10.21 -16.47 -24.36
CA LEU A 190 9.24 -17.32 -23.67
C LEU A 190 7.82 -17.17 -24.21
N LEU A 191 7.53 -16.09 -24.94
CA LEU A 191 6.29 -15.95 -25.72
C LEU A 191 6.47 -16.53 -27.13
N ILE A 192 7.68 -16.38 -27.71
CA ILE A 192 7.99 -16.85 -29.07
C ILE A 192 8.10 -18.39 -29.14
N ARG A 193 8.52 -19.05 -28.05
CA ARG A 193 8.65 -20.52 -27.96
C ARG A 193 7.32 -21.25 -27.70
N GLY A 194 6.24 -20.53 -27.42
CA GLY A 194 4.92 -21.13 -27.12
C GLY A 194 4.78 -21.69 -25.70
N ASP A 195 5.75 -21.42 -24.80
CA ASP A 195 5.73 -21.89 -23.41
C ASP A 195 4.67 -21.18 -22.54
N ARG A 196 4.05 -20.08 -23.04
CA ARG A 196 2.91 -19.38 -22.43
C ARG A 196 1.99 -18.78 -23.50
N PHE A 197 0.70 -18.66 -23.15
CA PHE A 197 -0.35 -18.06 -23.98
C PHE A 197 -0.99 -16.86 -23.26
N LEU A 198 -1.47 -15.88 -24.02
CA LEU A 198 -2.30 -14.79 -23.48
C LEU A 198 -3.75 -15.28 -23.32
N VAL A 199 -4.30 -15.12 -22.13
CA VAL A 199 -5.71 -15.42 -21.81
C VAL A 199 -6.43 -14.09 -21.52
N ALA A 200 -7.62 -13.91 -22.08
CA ALA A 200 -8.49 -12.77 -21.75
C ALA A 200 -9.32 -13.10 -20.49
N ASP A 201 -9.49 -12.13 -19.59
CA ASP A 201 -10.29 -12.30 -18.38
C ASP A 201 -11.79 -12.28 -18.72
N ASP A 202 -12.49 -13.39 -18.49
CA ASP A 202 -13.94 -13.43 -18.33
C ASP A 202 -14.31 -13.20 -16.86
N TYR A 203 -15.28 -12.30 -16.60
CA TYR A 203 -15.66 -11.86 -15.26
C TYR A 203 -17.08 -12.30 -14.90
N LEU A 204 -17.23 -13.09 -13.84
CA LEU A 204 -18.51 -13.51 -13.26
C LEU A 204 -18.46 -13.39 -11.73
N GLY A 205 -19.49 -12.76 -11.14
CA GLY A 205 -19.75 -12.73 -9.69
C GLY A 205 -20.21 -14.10 -9.16
N LEU A 206 -20.54 -14.29 -7.88
CA LEU A 206 -21.21 -13.36 -6.95
C LEU A 206 -20.88 -13.67 -5.47
N ASP A 207 -21.27 -12.76 -4.58
CA ASP A 207 -21.14 -12.79 -3.11
C ASP A 207 -22.26 -13.61 -2.44
N VAL A 208 -22.00 -14.20 -1.26
CA VAL A 208 -22.99 -14.92 -0.43
C VAL A 208 -22.69 -14.71 1.07
N LEU A 209 -23.62 -14.04 1.77
CA LEU A 209 -23.55 -13.77 3.21
C LEU A 209 -24.67 -14.49 3.97
N SER A 210 -24.33 -15.09 5.12
CA SER A 210 -25.26 -15.75 6.07
C SER A 210 -24.97 -15.30 7.50
N SER A 211 -26.00 -15.10 8.34
CA SER A 211 -25.93 -14.25 9.54
C SER A 211 -26.50 -14.86 10.85
N GLN A 212 -25.73 -14.88 11.96
CA GLN A 212 -26.16 -14.81 13.40
C GLN A 212 -24.95 -14.70 14.41
N MET A 213 -25.05 -15.04 15.73
CA MET A 213 -24.32 -14.49 16.92
C MET A 213 -23.15 -15.34 17.55
N ASP A 214 -22.20 -14.89 18.44
CA ASP A 214 -22.09 -13.69 19.37
C ASP A 214 -20.64 -13.09 19.66
N VAL A 215 -20.42 -11.89 20.27
CA VAL A 215 -19.22 -10.99 20.09
C VAL A 215 -17.89 -11.30 20.84
N LYS A 216 -16.76 -11.33 20.10
CA LYS A 216 -15.39 -10.97 20.57
C LYS A 216 -14.51 -10.36 19.45
N THR A 217 -13.67 -9.37 19.79
CA THR A 217 -12.77 -8.71 18.81
C THR A 217 -11.36 -9.31 18.81
N SER A 218 -11.01 -10.06 17.77
CA SER A 218 -9.59 -10.30 17.45
C SER A 218 -8.94 -9.03 16.86
N ASN A 219 -7.61 -8.96 16.88
CA ASN A 219 -6.82 -8.03 16.06
C ASN A 219 -6.83 -6.52 16.43
N PHE A 220 -7.17 -6.13 17.67
CA PHE A 220 -6.96 -4.75 18.14
C PHE A 220 -5.46 -4.43 18.30
N ARG A 221 -5.00 -3.35 17.67
CA ARG A 221 -3.63 -2.83 17.79
C ARG A 221 -3.57 -1.32 17.80
N ARG A 222 -2.46 -0.78 18.31
CA ARG A 222 -2.15 0.66 18.35
C ARG A 222 -0.78 0.90 17.73
N VAL A 223 -0.68 1.87 16.83
CA VAL A 223 0.60 2.29 16.24
C VAL A 223 1.50 2.89 17.34
N PRO A 224 2.74 2.37 17.55
CA PRO A 224 3.61 2.85 18.62
C PRO A 224 3.86 4.36 18.57
N GLY A 225 3.71 5.03 19.72
CA GLY A 225 3.92 6.48 19.84
C GLY A 225 2.79 7.37 19.30
N LEU A 226 1.82 6.82 18.54
CA LEU A 226 0.69 7.57 17.98
C LEU A 226 -0.66 7.15 18.60
N PRO A 227 -1.70 7.99 18.56
CA PRO A 227 -3.07 7.61 18.91
C PRO A 227 -3.82 7.05 17.69
N VAL A 228 -3.16 6.19 16.91
CA VAL A 228 -3.75 5.49 15.75
C VAL A 228 -4.00 4.04 16.12
N TYR A 229 -5.23 3.58 15.88
CA TYR A 229 -5.70 2.26 16.26
C TYR A 229 -6.27 1.55 15.04
N GLY A 230 -5.87 0.29 14.85
CA GLY A 230 -6.41 -0.59 13.82
C GLY A 230 -7.07 -1.80 14.48
N MET A 231 -8.21 -2.23 13.96
CA MET A 231 -8.87 -3.45 14.43
C MET A 231 -9.71 -4.10 13.34
N ALA A 232 -10.03 -5.38 13.52
CA ALA A 232 -11.13 -5.98 12.79
C ALA A 232 -12.43 -5.23 13.09
N GLN A 233 -13.41 -5.29 12.20
CA GLN A 233 -14.79 -5.07 12.65
C GLN A 233 -15.04 -6.06 13.80
N PRO A 234 -15.75 -5.65 14.87
CA PRO A 234 -16.09 -6.57 15.94
C PRO A 234 -16.84 -7.80 15.39
N SER A 235 -16.10 -8.88 15.20
CA SER A 235 -16.65 -10.17 14.79
C SER A 235 -17.41 -10.76 15.95
N ARG A 236 -18.44 -11.53 15.61
CA ARG A 236 -19.04 -12.49 16.53
C ARG A 236 -18.30 -13.82 16.32
N GLU A 237 -17.83 -14.45 17.41
CA GLU A 237 -17.39 -15.85 17.47
C GLU A 237 -18.57 -16.76 17.08
#